data_AF-A0A2V5SVP8-F1
#
_entry.id   AF-A0A2V5SVP8-F1
#
_cell.length_a   1.000
_cell.length_b   1.000
_cell.length_c   1.000
_cell.angle_alpha   90.00
_cell.angle_beta   90.00
_cell.angle_gamma   90.00
#
_symmetry.space_group_name_H-M   'P 1'
#
loop_
_entity.id
_entity.type
_entity.pdbx_description
1 polymer ?
#
loop_
_entity_poly.entity_id
_entity_poly.type
_entity_poly.pdbx_seq_one_letter_code
_entity_poly.pdbx_strand_id
1 'polypeptide(L)'
;MGFWSNKNGNKIITGNTSGNGTTLLPAVVTLLNSCQLRNANGAVHTFTNTYSAFKSWLLGATATNMAYMLSAQLAALKLDVNFGFVDGNAYDLCSSMMVGSLILTACDQLAMDGNTVAGNPTRVAEEMLKNCIDAINNNGAVVPVTPCPYSFPNPPAPCP
;
A
#
# COMPACT_ATOMS: atom_id res chain seq x y z
N MET A 1 -6.64 -3.97 1.14
CA MET A 1 -6.27 -5.42 1.19
C MET A 1 -7.24 -6.37 0.48
N GLY A 2 -8.55 -6.11 0.50
CA GLY A 2 -9.55 -7.02 -0.08
C GLY A 2 -9.43 -7.24 -1.61
N PHE A 3 -8.96 -6.23 -2.36
CA PHE A 3 -8.76 -6.34 -3.80
C PHE A 3 -7.71 -7.40 -4.17
N TRP A 4 -6.52 -7.32 -3.59
CA TRP A 4 -5.38 -8.21 -3.92
C TRP A 4 -5.58 -9.68 -3.50
N SER A 5 -6.52 -9.95 -2.59
CA SER A 5 -6.89 -11.31 -2.16
C SER A 5 -8.10 -11.91 -2.91
N ASN A 6 -8.75 -11.14 -3.80
CA ASN A 6 -9.90 -11.59 -4.58
C ASN A 6 -9.50 -12.01 -6.01
N LYS A 7 -10.48 -12.47 -6.80
CA LYS A 7 -10.25 -12.95 -8.17
C LYS A 7 -9.67 -11.87 -9.09
N ASN A 8 -10.05 -10.60 -8.94
CA ASN A 8 -9.58 -9.51 -9.80
C ASN A 8 -8.10 -9.20 -9.51
N GLY A 9 -7.73 -9.06 -8.23
CA GLY A 9 -6.33 -8.90 -7.85
C GLY A 9 -5.48 -10.10 -8.27
N ASN A 10 -6.00 -11.33 -8.09
CA ASN A 10 -5.35 -12.55 -8.55
C ASN A 10 -5.00 -12.50 -10.05
N LYS A 11 -5.95 -12.10 -10.91
CA LYS A 11 -5.70 -12.02 -12.36
C LYS A 11 -4.47 -11.17 -12.68
N ILE A 12 -4.38 -10.02 -12.03
CA ILE A 12 -3.33 -9.04 -12.26
C ILE A 12 -1.97 -9.58 -11.77
N ILE A 13 -1.89 -10.00 -10.50
CA ILE A 13 -0.59 -10.34 -9.90
C ILE A 13 -0.07 -11.72 -10.29
N THR A 14 -0.88 -12.53 -10.97
CA THR A 14 -0.48 -13.84 -11.53
C THR A 14 -0.42 -13.86 -13.05
N GLY A 15 -0.91 -12.81 -13.72
CA GLY A 15 -1.08 -12.78 -15.19
C GLY A 15 -2.15 -13.74 -15.73
N ASN A 16 -2.93 -14.39 -14.87
CA ASN A 16 -3.98 -15.33 -15.25
C ASN A 16 -5.28 -14.59 -15.62
N THR A 17 -5.99 -15.01 -16.66
CA THR A 17 -7.22 -14.32 -17.12
C THR A 17 -8.50 -14.73 -16.37
N SER A 18 -8.47 -15.86 -15.67
CA SER A 18 -9.62 -16.49 -14.99
C SER A 18 -9.72 -16.16 -13.50
N GLY A 19 -8.67 -15.61 -12.89
CA GLY A 19 -8.64 -15.22 -11.47
C GLY A 19 -8.48 -16.41 -10.52
N ASN A 20 -7.87 -17.47 -11.03
CA ASN A 20 -7.48 -18.68 -10.29
C ASN A 20 -5.99 -19.01 -10.46
N GLY A 21 -5.17 -18.01 -10.83
CA GLY A 21 -3.73 -18.19 -10.96
C GLY A 21 -3.10 -18.59 -9.64
N THR A 22 -2.16 -19.54 -9.69
CA THR A 22 -1.48 -20.07 -8.50
C THR A 22 -0.11 -19.43 -8.28
N THR A 23 0.45 -18.84 -9.34
CA THR A 23 1.83 -18.36 -9.36
C THR A 23 1.87 -16.85 -9.53
N LEU A 24 2.48 -16.15 -8.58
CA LEU A 24 2.74 -14.71 -8.67
C LEU A 24 3.75 -14.43 -9.78
N LEU A 25 3.57 -13.32 -10.48
CA LEU A 25 4.54 -12.81 -11.43
C LEU A 25 5.89 -12.54 -10.74
N PRO A 26 7.04 -12.84 -11.37
CA PRO A 26 8.35 -12.59 -10.77
C PRO A 26 8.55 -11.14 -10.30
N ALA A 27 8.08 -10.17 -11.08
CA ALA A 27 8.14 -8.75 -10.72
C ALA A 27 7.35 -8.42 -9.45
N VAL A 28 6.22 -9.10 -9.21
CA VAL A 28 5.43 -8.95 -7.97
C VAL A 28 6.20 -9.48 -6.78
N VAL A 29 6.86 -10.64 -6.92
CA VAL A 29 7.69 -11.21 -5.85
C VAL A 29 8.85 -10.28 -5.51
N THR A 30 9.54 -9.74 -6.52
CA THR A 30 10.61 -8.75 -6.33
C THR A 30 10.10 -7.49 -5.62
N LEU A 31 8.96 -6.96 -6.04
CA LEU A 31 8.35 -5.77 -5.43
C LEU A 31 7.99 -6.02 -3.96
N LEU A 32 7.36 -7.15 -3.63
CA LEU A 32 6.97 -7.46 -2.25
C LEU A 32 8.21 -7.66 -1.36
N ASN A 33 9.25 -8.32 -1.88
CA ASN A 33 10.50 -8.54 -1.16
C ASN A 33 11.44 -7.31 -1.10
N SER A 34 11.12 -6.20 -1.77
CA SER A 34 11.94 -4.98 -1.71
C SER A 34 11.82 -4.20 -0.40
N CYS A 35 11.02 -4.70 0.54
CA CYS A 35 10.78 -4.12 1.85
C CYS A 35 10.77 -5.23 2.89
N GLN A 36 11.21 -4.96 4.12
CA GLN A 36 11.24 -5.94 5.20
C GLN A 36 9.84 -6.15 5.81
N LEU A 37 8.89 -6.61 4.99
CA LEU A 37 7.53 -6.96 5.42
C LEU A 37 7.60 -8.05 6.50
N ARG A 38 6.69 -8.02 7.46
CA ARG A 38 6.79 -8.79 8.72
C ARG A 38 5.73 -9.88 8.82
N ASN A 39 6.05 -10.93 9.57
CA ASN A 39 5.12 -11.95 10.04
C ASN A 39 4.56 -11.58 11.41
N ALA A 40 3.57 -12.33 11.90
CA ALA A 40 2.97 -12.13 13.22
C ALA A 40 4.00 -12.13 14.37
N ASN A 41 5.06 -12.95 14.27
CA ASN A 41 6.15 -13.02 15.26
C ASN A 41 7.24 -11.94 15.06
N GLY A 42 7.08 -11.05 14.08
CA GLY A 42 8.01 -9.98 13.74
C GLY A 42 9.23 -10.37 12.90
N ALA A 43 9.37 -11.66 12.55
CA ALA A 43 10.36 -12.07 11.55
C ALA A 43 10.02 -11.48 10.18
N VAL A 44 11.04 -11.21 9.36
CA VAL A 44 10.84 -10.81 7.96
C VAL A 44 10.10 -11.93 7.22
N HIS A 45 9.08 -11.57 6.45
CA HIS A 45 8.39 -12.45 5.53
C HIS A 45 9.03 -12.33 4.14
N THR A 46 9.59 -13.43 3.66
CA THR A 46 10.09 -13.51 2.28
C THR A 46 9.05 -14.21 1.43
N PHE A 47 8.53 -13.49 0.44
CA PHE A 47 7.57 -14.02 -0.51
C PHE A 47 8.25 -14.95 -1.50
N THR A 48 7.63 -16.10 -1.70
CA THR A 48 7.86 -16.95 -2.87
C THR A 48 6.82 -16.61 -3.93
N ASN A 49 6.80 -17.35 -5.04
CA ASN A 49 5.85 -17.14 -6.13
C ASN A 49 4.47 -17.77 -5.88
N THR A 50 4.10 -18.18 -4.67
CA THR A 50 2.81 -18.86 -4.43
C THR A 50 1.70 -17.88 -4.03
N TYR A 51 0.66 -17.75 -4.87
CA TYR A 51 -0.46 -16.83 -4.62
C TYR A 51 -1.26 -17.19 -3.36
N SER A 52 -1.54 -18.47 -3.12
CA SER A 52 -2.31 -18.90 -1.94
C SER A 52 -1.59 -18.57 -0.63
N ALA A 53 -0.25 -18.67 -0.62
CA ALA A 53 0.58 -18.27 0.52
C ALA A 53 0.51 -16.75 0.72
N PHE A 54 0.69 -15.96 -0.34
CA PHE A 54 0.53 -14.50 -0.29
C PHE A 54 -0.85 -14.10 0.23
N LYS A 55 -1.92 -14.70 -0.30
CA LYS A 55 -3.30 -14.42 0.12
C LYS A 55 -3.51 -14.73 1.60
N SER A 56 -3.03 -15.88 2.06
CA SER A 56 -3.18 -16.29 3.46
C SER A 56 -2.41 -15.36 4.39
N TRP A 57 -1.19 -14.97 4.00
CA TRP A 57 -0.39 -13.98 4.72
C TRP A 57 -1.07 -12.60 4.75
N LEU A 58 -1.64 -12.15 3.64
CA LEU A 58 -2.30 -10.84 3.55
C LEU A 58 -3.55 -10.78 4.45
N LEU A 59 -4.34 -11.86 4.49
CA LEU A 59 -5.58 -11.95 5.27
C LEU A 59 -5.36 -12.33 6.74
N GLY A 60 -4.20 -12.90 7.08
CA GLY A 60 -3.82 -13.27 8.44
C GLY A 60 -3.28 -12.11 9.28
N ALA A 61 -3.09 -10.93 8.68
CA ALA A 61 -2.56 -9.77 9.37
C ALA A 61 -3.51 -9.28 10.47
N THR A 62 -2.97 -9.10 11.67
CA THR A 62 -3.71 -8.58 12.84
C THR A 62 -2.90 -7.49 13.51
N ALA A 63 -3.58 -6.58 14.21
CA ALA A 63 -2.95 -5.51 14.98
C ALA A 63 -2.30 -6.00 16.29
N THR A 64 -2.21 -7.31 16.55
CA THR A 64 -1.48 -7.85 17.72
C THR A 64 -0.01 -7.45 17.66
N ASN A 65 0.61 -7.63 16.49
CA ASN A 65 1.88 -7.01 16.12
C ASN A 65 1.57 -5.96 15.05
N MET A 66 1.69 -4.67 15.38
CA MET A 66 1.33 -3.60 14.45
C MET A 66 2.19 -3.63 13.18
N ALA A 67 3.43 -4.10 13.27
CA ALA A 67 4.34 -4.20 12.14
C ALA A 67 3.80 -5.18 11.09
N TYR A 68 3.13 -6.27 11.51
CA TYR A 68 2.48 -7.18 10.56
C TYR A 68 1.24 -6.54 9.91
N MET A 69 0.42 -5.83 10.68
CA MET A 69 -0.73 -5.10 10.13
C MET A 69 -0.30 -4.01 9.13
N LEU A 70 0.72 -3.22 9.48
CA LEU A 70 1.34 -2.24 8.61
C LEU A 70 1.91 -2.91 7.35
N SER A 71 2.60 -4.05 7.50
CA SER A 71 3.14 -4.80 6.36
C SER A 71 2.07 -5.20 5.35
N ALA A 72 0.92 -5.71 5.81
CA ALA A 72 -0.16 -6.13 4.93
C ALA A 72 -0.81 -4.94 4.18
N GLN A 73 -0.99 -3.81 4.86
CA GLN A 73 -1.50 -2.59 4.23
C GLN A 73 -0.50 -1.99 3.25
N LEU A 74 0.78 -1.96 3.62
CA LEU A 74 1.86 -1.49 2.77
C LEU A 74 2.03 -2.35 1.51
N ALA A 75 1.91 -3.67 1.63
CA ALA A 75 1.93 -4.58 0.49
C ALA A 75 0.83 -4.24 -0.52
N ALA A 76 -0.39 -3.95 -0.04
CA ALA A 76 -1.49 -3.52 -0.92
C ALA A 76 -1.18 -2.19 -1.61
N LEU A 77 -0.71 -1.17 -0.87
CA LEU A 77 -0.40 0.14 -1.45
C LEU A 77 0.75 0.06 -2.47
N LYS A 78 1.79 -0.72 -2.19
CA LYS A 78 2.89 -0.95 -3.15
C LYS A 78 2.38 -1.57 -4.45
N LEU A 79 1.44 -2.51 -4.37
CA LEU A 79 0.80 -3.10 -5.55
C LEU A 79 -0.08 -2.08 -6.26
N ASP A 80 -0.85 -1.28 -5.53
CA ASP A 80 -1.70 -0.23 -6.10
C ASP A 80 -0.87 0.80 -6.89
N VAL A 81 0.27 1.23 -6.35
CA VAL A 81 1.21 2.11 -7.07
C VAL A 81 1.84 1.41 -8.27
N ASN A 82 2.32 0.18 -8.11
CA ASN A 82 2.98 -0.56 -9.19
C ASN A 82 2.06 -0.84 -10.38
N PHE A 83 0.77 -1.07 -10.12
CA PHE A 83 -0.23 -1.33 -11.17
C PHE A 83 -1.02 -0.07 -11.58
N GLY A 84 -0.63 1.12 -11.09
CA GLY A 84 -1.19 2.40 -11.52
C GLY A 84 -2.58 2.72 -10.97
N PHE A 85 -3.03 2.03 -9.93
CA PHE A 85 -4.27 2.35 -9.22
C PHE A 85 -4.11 3.58 -8.30
N VAL A 86 -2.89 3.85 -7.84
CA VAL A 86 -2.53 5.03 -7.04
C VAL A 86 -1.28 5.67 -7.66
N ASP A 87 -1.26 7.00 -7.78
CA ASP A 87 -0.06 7.73 -8.19
C ASP A 87 0.90 7.86 -7.01
N GLY A 88 2.11 7.31 -7.14
CA GLY A 88 3.16 7.41 -6.13
C GLY A 88 3.62 8.84 -5.84
N ASN A 89 3.36 9.80 -6.75
CA ASN A 89 3.70 11.20 -6.55
C ASN A 89 2.57 12.01 -5.91
N ALA A 90 1.36 11.45 -5.79
CA ALA A 90 0.25 12.13 -5.16
C ALA A 90 0.57 12.42 -3.68
N TYR A 91 0.03 13.53 -3.17
CA TYR A 91 0.26 13.95 -1.79
C TYR A 91 -0.87 13.45 -0.89
N ASP A 92 -0.50 12.77 0.19
CA ASP A 92 -1.42 12.29 1.21
C ASP A 92 -1.47 13.27 2.39
N LEU A 93 -2.67 13.77 2.67
CA LEU A 93 -2.91 14.70 3.77
C LEU A 93 -2.83 14.04 5.15
N CYS A 94 -3.02 12.72 5.23
CA CYS A 94 -2.93 12.01 6.50
C CYS A 94 -1.49 11.96 7.02
N SER A 95 -0.55 11.53 6.16
CA SER A 95 0.87 11.44 6.48
C SER A 95 1.64 12.74 6.26
N SER A 96 1.05 13.71 5.56
CA SER A 96 1.74 14.92 5.09
C SER A 96 2.95 14.63 4.20
N MET A 97 2.88 13.53 3.42
CA MET A 97 3.95 13.05 2.55
C MET A 97 3.41 12.73 1.16
N MET A 98 4.31 12.65 0.17
CA MET A 98 3.99 11.95 -1.08
C MET A 98 3.78 10.46 -0.79
N VAL A 99 2.89 9.80 -1.54
CA VAL A 99 2.62 8.36 -1.38
C VAL A 99 3.91 7.53 -1.48
N GLY A 100 4.82 7.87 -2.39
CA GLY A 100 6.12 7.21 -2.52
C GLY A 100 7.00 7.40 -1.28
N SER A 101 7.01 8.58 -0.67
CA SER A 101 7.72 8.84 0.59
C SER A 101 7.09 8.08 1.76
N LEU A 102 5.76 8.02 1.83
CA LEU A 102 5.03 7.23 2.83
C LEU A 102 5.40 5.74 2.75
N ILE A 103 5.50 5.17 1.54
CA ILE A 103 5.95 3.79 1.32
C ILE A 103 7.36 3.57 1.87
N LEU A 104 8.29 4.49 1.57
CA LEU A 104 9.67 4.40 2.05
C LEU A 104 9.75 4.50 3.58
N THR A 105 9.06 5.48 4.18
CA THR A 105 9.01 5.66 5.64
C THR A 105 8.44 4.43 6.33
N ALA A 106 7.38 3.82 5.78
CA ALA A 106 6.84 2.57 6.32
C ALA A 106 7.84 1.41 6.21
N CYS A 107 8.60 1.31 5.11
CA CYS A 107 9.65 0.30 5.00
C CYS A 107 10.78 0.51 6.01
N ASP A 108 11.19 1.75 6.26
CA ASP A 108 12.22 2.06 7.24
C ASP A 108 11.76 1.76 8.67
N GLN A 109 10.50 2.07 9.02
CA GLN A 109 9.92 1.70 10.31
C GLN A 109 9.90 0.18 10.49
N LEU A 110 9.40 -0.55 9.49
CA LEU A 110 9.39 -2.01 9.54
C LEU A 110 10.80 -2.56 9.66
N ALA A 111 11.82 -1.95 9.04
CA ALA A 111 13.20 -2.38 9.16
C ALA A 111 13.80 -2.16 10.56
N MET A 112 13.41 -1.05 11.20
CA MET A 112 13.84 -0.68 12.55
C MET A 112 13.22 -1.58 13.63
N ASP A 113 11.92 -1.85 13.53
CA ASP A 113 11.20 -2.64 14.51
C ASP A 113 10.17 -3.56 13.85
N GLY A 114 10.43 -4.86 13.90
CA GLY A 114 9.52 -5.86 13.32
C GLY A 114 8.45 -6.35 14.28
N ASN A 115 8.52 -6.02 15.57
CA ASN A 115 7.67 -6.62 16.60
C ASN A 115 7.10 -5.58 17.58
N THR A 116 6.02 -4.95 17.14
CA THR A 116 5.38 -3.81 17.80
C THR A 116 4.06 -4.22 18.46
N VAL A 117 4.21 -5.05 19.48
CA VAL A 117 3.10 -5.45 20.36
C VAL A 117 2.72 -4.33 21.34
N ALA A 118 1.63 -4.52 22.11
CA ALA A 118 1.20 -3.54 23.11
C ALA A 118 2.34 -3.21 24.09
N GLY A 119 2.52 -1.91 24.38
CA GLY A 119 3.60 -1.40 25.22
C GLY A 119 4.90 -1.07 24.49
N ASN A 120 5.04 -1.45 23.21
CA ASN A 120 6.19 -1.02 22.40
C ASN A 120 6.04 0.49 22.03
N PRO A 121 7.06 1.34 22.28
CA PRO A 121 7.00 2.76 21.96
C PRO A 121 6.85 3.09 20.46
N THR A 122 7.31 2.22 19.55
CA THR A 122 7.24 2.44 18.09
C THR A 122 5.85 2.13 17.51
N ARG A 123 5.02 1.38 18.25
CA ARG A 123 3.69 0.95 17.82
C ARG A 123 2.79 2.10 17.36
N VAL A 124 2.83 3.24 18.06
CA VAL A 124 2.01 4.42 17.73
C VAL A 124 2.40 5.00 16.37
N ALA A 125 3.70 5.03 16.06
CA ALA A 125 4.18 5.52 14.77
C ALA A 125 3.73 4.60 13.63
N GLU A 126 3.87 3.28 13.81
CA GLU A 126 3.39 2.31 12.83
C GLU A 126 1.87 2.32 12.64
N GLU A 127 1.12 2.55 13.72
CA GLU A 127 -0.34 2.65 13.66
C GLU A 127 -0.79 3.89 12.87
N MET A 128 -0.10 5.03 13.03
CA MET A 128 -0.34 6.23 12.23
C MET A 128 -0.10 5.96 10.74
N LEU A 129 1.05 5.38 10.38
CA LEU A 129 1.37 5.01 9.00
C LEU A 129 0.34 4.02 8.45
N LYS A 130 -0.01 2.99 9.23
CA LYS A 130 -1.02 2.00 8.86
C LYS A 130 -2.36 2.66 8.58
N ASN A 131 -2.79 3.64 9.37
CA ASN A 131 -4.08 4.30 9.18
C ASN A 131 -4.11 5.17 7.92
N CYS A 132 -3.02 5.89 7.61
CA CYS A 132 -2.93 6.66 6.38
C CYS A 132 -2.93 5.75 5.14
N ILE A 133 -2.14 4.67 5.17
CA ILE A 133 -2.09 3.68 4.08
C ILE A 133 -3.44 2.98 3.90
N ASP A 134 -4.10 2.63 5.00
CA ASP A 134 -5.43 2.01 4.99
C ASP A 134 -6.49 2.95 4.39
N ALA A 135 -6.42 4.25 4.68
CA ALA A 135 -7.29 5.23 4.03
C ALA A 135 -7.11 5.21 2.51
N ILE A 136 -5.87 5.28 2.01
CA ILE A 136 -5.56 5.25 0.56
C ILE A 136 -6.06 3.95 -0.07
N ASN A 137 -5.75 2.80 0.55
CA ASN A 137 -6.16 1.47 0.07
C ASN A 137 -7.69 1.27 0.02
N ASN A 138 -8.46 2.09 0.75
CA ASN A 138 -9.92 2.10 0.78
C ASN A 138 -10.51 3.32 0.07
N ASN A 139 -9.88 3.75 -1.03
CA ASN A 139 -10.32 4.86 -1.88
C ASN A 139 -10.29 6.25 -1.20
N GLY A 140 -9.45 6.43 -0.18
CA GLY A 140 -9.18 7.73 0.42
C GLY A 140 -8.59 8.71 -0.59
N ALA A 141 -8.95 9.98 -0.45
CA ALA A 141 -8.50 11.02 -1.35
C ALA A 141 -7.01 11.31 -1.17
N VAL A 142 -6.29 11.40 -2.29
CA VAL A 142 -4.93 11.96 -2.38
C VAL A 142 -4.97 13.17 -3.29
N VAL A 143 -4.09 14.14 -3.05
CA VAL A 143 -3.99 15.35 -3.87
C VAL A 143 -3.13 15.01 -5.11
N PRO A 144 -3.68 15.09 -6.34
CA PRO A 144 -2.92 14.81 -7.55
C PRO A 144 -1.83 15.86 -7.77
N VAL A 145 -0.71 15.45 -8.38
CA VAL A 145 0.39 16.36 -8.74
C VAL A 145 0.03 17.31 -9.89
N THR A 146 -0.94 16.92 -10.72
CA THR A 146 -1.45 17.75 -11.81
C THR A 146 -2.80 18.32 -11.40
N PRO A 147 -2.93 19.67 -11.29
CA PRO A 147 -4.22 20.30 -11.04
C PRO A 147 -5.22 19.92 -12.13
N CYS A 148 -6.50 19.78 -11.76
CA CYS A 148 -7.55 19.67 -12.76
C CYS A 148 -7.55 20.91 -13.67
N PRO A 149 -7.76 20.77 -14.98
CA PRO A 149 -7.87 21.91 -15.87
C PRO A 149 -8.97 22.87 -15.40
N TYR A 150 -8.66 24.16 -15.33
CA TYR A 150 -9.63 25.22 -15.03
C TYR A 150 -9.56 26.28 -16.12
N SER A 151 -10.72 26.63 -16.68
CA SER A 151 -10.87 27.78 -17.57
C SER A 151 -11.53 28.93 -16.82
N PHE A 152 -10.91 30.10 -16.88
CA PHE A 152 -11.57 31.32 -16.42
C PHE A 152 -12.69 31.69 -17.41
N PRO A 153 -13.87 32.13 -16.95
CA PRO A 153 -14.86 32.71 -17.84
C PRO A 153 -14.27 33.96 -18.51
N ASN A 154 -14.61 34.17 -19.78
CA ASN A 154 -14.17 35.37 -20.49
C ASN A 154 -14.65 36.63 -19.76
N PRO A 155 -13.80 37.67 -19.62
CA PRO A 155 -14.24 38.93 -19.06
C PRO A 155 -15.37 39.52 -19.94
N PRO A 156 -16.36 40.20 -19.33
CA PRO A 156 -17.40 40.88 -20.09
C PRO A 156 -16.77 41.95 -20.99
N ALA A 157 -17.40 42.19 -22.15
CA ALA A 157 -16.92 43.19 -23.10
C ALA A 157 -16.76 44.57 -22.42
N PRO A 158 -15.67 45.32 -22.70
CA PRO A 158 -15.52 46.66 -22.16
C PRO A 158 -16.68 47.54 -22.63
N CYS A 159 -17.22 48.37 -21.73
CA CYS A 159 -18.28 49.33 -22.05
C CYS A 159 -17.79 50.32 -23.14
N PRO A 160 -18.65 50.70 -24.09
CA PRO A 160 -18.32 51.64 -25.17
C PRO A 160 -18.03 53.05 -24.67
#